data_AF-A0A6I5NIT3-F1
#
_entry.id   AF-A0A6I5NIT3-F1
#
_cell.length_a   1.000
_cell.length_b   1.000
_cell.length_c   1.000
_cell.angle_alpha   90.00
_cell.angle_beta   90.00
_cell.angle_gamma   90.00
#
_symmetry.space_group_name_H-M   'P 1'
#
loop_
_entity.id
_entity.type
_entity.pdbx_description
1 polymer ?
#
loop_
_entity_poly.entity_id
_entity_poly.type
_entity_poly.pdbx_seq_one_letter_code
_entity_poly.pdbx_strand_id
1 'polypeptide(L)'
;DILLSTAQQDILIGYAGADRFTVGGQGVHDIAYADIIVDFDAVSGDRIQLQPDVALSNLVLDAVDLNTDGIADSTAILRQTTREILAVVQNTVDAAGNTLLSLDQFI
;
A
#
# COMPACT_ATOMS: atom_id res chain seq x y z
N ASP A 1 1.55 0.31 16.52
CA ASP A 1 2.34 -0.93 16.38
C ASP A 1 3.20 -0.91 15.12
N ILE A 2 4.03 -1.96 14.92
CA ILE A 2 4.80 -2.17 13.69
C ILE A 2 4.39 -3.51 13.10
N LEU A 3 3.91 -3.48 11.85
CA LEU A 3 3.54 -4.66 11.09
C LEU A 3 4.57 -4.86 9.96
N LEU A 4 5.04 -6.10 9.82
CA LEU A 4 6.06 -6.51 8.86
C LEU A 4 5.45 -7.54 7.91
N SER A 5 5.59 -7.31 6.60
CA SER A 5 5.22 -8.32 5.61
C SER A 5 6.33 -9.33 5.34
N THR A 6 5.93 -10.43 4.70
CA THR A 6 6.69 -11.63 4.36
C THR A 6 6.68 -11.84 2.84
N ALA A 7 7.24 -12.96 2.36
CA ALA A 7 7.28 -13.26 0.93
C ALA A 7 5.95 -13.85 0.36
N GLN A 8 4.95 -14.06 1.22
CA GLN A 8 3.59 -14.44 0.84
C GLN A 8 2.68 -13.23 1.05
N GLN A 9 1.52 -13.21 0.38
CA GLN A 9 0.50 -12.20 0.65
C GLN A 9 0.16 -12.17 2.14
N ASP A 10 0.41 -11.02 2.76
CA ASP A 10 -0.01 -10.72 4.11
C ASP A 10 -1.19 -9.75 4.14
N ILE A 11 -2.09 -9.96 5.10
CA ILE A 11 -3.18 -9.03 5.41
C ILE A 11 -2.78 -8.26 6.67
N LEU A 12 -2.52 -6.96 6.52
CA LEU A 12 -2.03 -6.09 7.57
C LEU A 12 -3.17 -5.23 8.11
N ILE A 13 -3.39 -5.31 9.42
CA ILE A 13 -4.46 -4.61 10.15
C ILE A 13 -3.84 -3.92 11.37
N GLY A 14 -3.79 -2.59 11.38
CA GLY A 14 -3.20 -1.78 12.45
C GLY A 14 -4.13 -1.60 13.66
N TYR A 15 -5.44 -1.66 13.40
CA TYR A 15 -6.50 -1.26 14.34
C TYR A 15 -6.43 0.22 14.69
N ALA A 16 -6.79 0.57 15.93
CA ALA A 16 -6.84 1.95 16.37
C ALA A 16 -5.47 2.40 16.88
N GLY A 17 -4.99 3.52 16.38
CA GLY A 17 -3.73 4.11 16.83
C GLY A 17 -2.99 4.78 15.69
N ALA A 18 -1.71 5.03 15.92
CA ALA A 18 -0.77 5.41 14.89
C ALA A 18 0.15 4.22 14.63
N ASP A 19 -0.12 3.51 13.55
CA ASP A 19 0.52 2.26 13.16
C ASP A 19 1.55 2.47 12.06
N ARG A 20 2.55 1.59 12.02
CA ARG A 20 3.57 1.58 10.98
C ARG A 20 3.49 0.28 10.19
N PHE A 21 3.11 0.41 8.93
CA PHE A 21 3.05 -0.69 7.99
C PHE A 21 4.35 -0.72 7.19
N THR A 22 5.20 -1.72 7.45
CA THR A 22 6.47 -1.84 6.74
C THR A 22 6.25 -2.56 5.42
N VAL A 23 6.55 -1.89 4.31
CA VAL A 23 6.42 -2.41 2.95
C VAL A 23 7.75 -2.34 2.21
N GLY A 24 8.02 -3.35 1.39
CA GLY A 24 9.24 -3.42 0.59
C GLY A 24 9.68 -4.86 0.30
N GLY A 25 10.94 -5.04 -0.08
CA GLY A 25 11.45 -6.32 -0.54
C GLY A 25 11.12 -6.61 -2.02
N GLN A 26 10.93 -7.89 -2.34
CA GLN A 26 10.56 -8.33 -3.69
C GLN A 26 9.07 -8.07 -3.91
N GLY A 27 8.74 -7.15 -4.82
CA GLY A 27 7.35 -6.94 -5.21
C GLY A 27 6.83 -8.06 -6.10
N VAL A 28 5.53 -8.02 -6.38
CA VAL A 28 4.83 -9.01 -7.22
C VAL A 28 4.19 -8.34 -8.44
N HIS A 29 3.93 -9.08 -9.51
CA HIS A 29 3.25 -8.54 -10.69
C HIS A 29 1.73 -8.76 -10.70
N ASP A 30 1.23 -9.61 -9.82
CA ASP A 30 -0.18 -9.94 -9.71
C ASP A 30 -0.69 -9.55 -8.33
N ILE A 31 -1.74 -8.73 -8.33
CA ILE A 31 -2.36 -8.15 -7.14
C ILE A 31 -2.88 -9.22 -6.18
N ALA A 32 -3.21 -10.42 -6.69
CA ALA A 32 -3.64 -11.54 -5.87
C ALA A 32 -2.54 -12.06 -4.91
N TYR A 33 -1.27 -11.72 -5.16
CA TYR A 33 -0.15 -12.06 -4.29
C TYR A 33 0.43 -10.86 -3.53
N ALA A 34 -0.13 -9.67 -3.71
CA ALA A 34 0.37 -8.47 -3.05
C ALA A 34 -0.10 -8.44 -1.59
N ASP A 35 0.74 -7.88 -0.71
CA ASP A 35 0.34 -7.55 0.65
C ASP A 35 -0.77 -6.51 0.65
N ILE A 36 -1.71 -6.64 1.58
CA ILE A 36 -2.91 -5.81 1.66
C ILE A 36 -2.96 -5.14 3.02
N ILE A 37 -2.94 -3.81 3.04
CA ILE A 37 -3.20 -2.99 4.22
C ILE A 37 -4.68 -2.62 4.22
N VAL A 38 -5.42 -3.02 5.26
CA VAL A 38 -6.89 -2.98 5.26
C VAL A 38 -7.46 -1.70 5.86
N ASP A 39 -6.82 -1.16 6.89
CA ASP A 39 -7.39 -0.12 7.75
C ASP A 39 -6.48 1.10 7.94
N PHE A 40 -5.63 1.39 6.95
CA PHE A 40 -4.75 2.56 6.98
C PHE A 40 -5.52 3.86 7.18
N ASP A 41 -5.19 4.60 8.22
CA ASP A 41 -5.74 5.93 8.52
C ASP A 41 -4.65 6.97 8.80
N ALA A 42 -4.34 7.77 7.78
CA ALA A 42 -3.38 8.86 7.88
C ALA A 42 -3.77 9.92 8.94
N VAL A 43 -5.07 10.09 9.22
CA VAL A 43 -5.58 11.06 10.21
C VAL A 43 -5.30 10.57 11.63
N SER A 44 -5.46 9.27 11.89
CA SER A 44 -5.12 8.64 13.17
C SER A 44 -3.61 8.55 13.41
N GLY A 45 -2.81 8.70 12.35
CA GLY A 45 -1.36 8.85 12.42
C GLY A 45 -0.58 7.71 11.78
N ASP A 46 -1.24 6.84 11.03
CA ASP A 46 -0.60 5.72 10.35
C ASP A 46 0.44 6.19 9.34
N ARG A 47 1.51 5.41 9.23
CA ARG A 47 2.60 5.65 8.27
C ARG A 47 3.01 4.38 7.58
N ILE A 48 3.42 4.54 6.32
CA ILE A 48 3.97 3.46 5.52
C ILE A 48 5.49 3.55 5.60
N GLN A 49 6.10 2.58 6.26
CA GLN A 49 7.55 2.54 6.39
C GLN A 49 8.15 1.77 5.22
N LEU A 50 9.11 2.37 4.50
CA LEU A 50 9.80 1.68 3.42
C LEU A 50 10.93 0.82 3.96
N GLN A 51 11.10 -0.38 3.41
CA GLN A 51 12.33 -1.14 3.65
C GLN A 51 13.54 -0.39 3.06
N PRO A 52 14.75 -0.54 3.64
CA PRO A 52 15.93 0.26 3.27
C PRO A 52 16.35 0.18 1.78
N ASP A 53 15.93 -0.85 1.06
CA ASP A 53 16.21 -1.07 -0.36
C ASP A 53 15.18 -0.43 -1.32
N VAL A 54 14.15 0.20 -0.76
CA VAL A 54 13.09 0.88 -1.51
C VAL A 54 13.24 2.39 -1.34
N ALA A 55 13.57 3.09 -2.43
CA ALA A 55 13.61 4.54 -2.45
C ALA A 55 12.23 5.13 -2.72
N LEU A 56 11.79 6.10 -1.91
CA LEU A 56 10.54 6.84 -2.11
C LEU A 56 10.43 7.46 -3.52
N SER A 57 11.55 7.93 -4.07
CA SER A 57 11.62 8.50 -5.42
C SER A 57 11.42 7.47 -6.54
N ASN A 58 11.39 6.19 -6.22
CA ASN A 58 11.16 5.08 -7.15
C ASN A 58 9.78 4.45 -6.93
N LEU A 59 8.84 5.19 -6.35
CA LEU A 59 7.46 4.74 -6.16
C LEU A 59 6.52 5.44 -7.13
N VAL A 60 5.50 4.69 -7.56
CA VAL A 60 4.31 5.20 -8.22
C VAL A 60 3.10 4.69 -7.44
N LEU A 61 2.10 5.55 -7.28
CA LEU A 61 0.82 5.21 -6.65
C LEU A 61 -0.24 5.17 -7.72
N ASP A 62 -0.93 4.04 -7.86
CA ASP A 62 -2.01 3.89 -8.85
C ASP A 62 -3.28 3.34 -8.20
N ALA A 63 -4.43 3.85 -8.63
CA ALA A 63 -5.72 3.33 -8.24
C ALA A 63 -5.95 1.96 -8.92
N VAL A 64 -6.42 0.99 -8.13
CA VAL A 64 -6.72 -0.37 -8.54
C VAL A 64 -8.07 -0.81 -7.99
N ASP A 65 -8.74 -1.68 -8.73
CA ASP A 65 -9.96 -2.37 -8.30
C ASP A 65 -9.55 -3.70 -7.66
N LEU A 66 -9.53 -3.74 -6.32
CA LEU A 66 -9.08 -4.92 -5.58
C LEU A 66 -10.17 -6.00 -5.51
N ASN A 67 -11.44 -5.60 -5.46
CA ASN A 67 -12.57 -6.50 -5.26
C ASN A 67 -13.21 -7.00 -6.58
N THR A 68 -12.77 -6.46 -7.72
CA THR A 68 -13.19 -6.77 -9.09
C THR A 68 -14.64 -6.39 -9.44
N ASP A 69 -15.21 -5.38 -8.77
CA ASP A 69 -16.56 -4.87 -9.05
C ASP A 69 -16.63 -3.86 -10.21
N GLY A 70 -15.49 -3.51 -10.80
CA GLY A 70 -15.35 -2.55 -11.88
C GLY A 70 -15.05 -1.12 -11.42
N ILE A 71 -14.89 -0.89 -10.11
CA ILE A 71 -14.59 0.41 -9.51
C ILE A 71 -13.26 0.32 -8.75
N ALA A 72 -12.35 1.26 -9.01
CA ALA A 72 -11.12 1.33 -8.25
C ALA A 72 -11.41 1.76 -6.80
N ASP A 73 -10.99 0.95 -5.83
CA ASP A 73 -11.26 1.13 -4.40
C ASP A 73 -9.98 1.20 -3.56
N SER A 74 -8.83 0.84 -4.14
CA SER A 74 -7.57 0.67 -3.43
C SER A 74 -6.42 1.33 -4.17
N THR A 75 -5.36 1.71 -3.45
CA THR A 75 -4.13 2.23 -4.05
C THR A 75 -3.05 1.16 -4.03
N ALA A 76 -2.51 0.80 -5.18
CA ALA A 76 -1.30 0.00 -5.29
C ALA A 76 -0.07 0.92 -5.14
N ILE A 77 0.89 0.46 -4.34
CA ILE A 77 2.23 1.05 -4.21
C ILE A 77 3.15 0.26 -5.11
N LEU A 78 3.60 0.87 -6.20
CA LEU A 78 4.40 0.18 -7.22
C LEU A 78 5.82 0.71 -7.27
N ARG A 79 6.77 -0.17 -7.58
CA ARG A 79 8.12 0.25 -7.98
C ARG A 79 8.05 0.88 -9.37
N GLN A 80 8.52 2.11 -9.53
CA GLN A 80 8.41 2.87 -10.78
C GLN A 80 9.09 2.15 -11.96
N THR A 81 10.26 1.55 -11.71
CA THR A 81 11.08 0.91 -12.75
C THR A 81 10.52 -0.40 -13.27
N THR A 82 10.00 -1.25 -12.39
CA THR A 82 9.58 -2.64 -12.73
C THR A 82 8.07 -2.79 -12.77
N ARG A 83 7.33 -1.84 -12.18
CA ARG A 83 5.87 -1.91 -11.98
C ARG A 83 5.45 -3.09 -11.10
N GLU A 84 6.37 -3.64 -10.31
CA GLU A 84 6.06 -4.59 -9.26
C GLU A 84 5.28 -3.89 -8.13
N ILE A 85 4.23 -4.55 -7.66
CA ILE A 85 3.38 -4.14 -6.55
C ILE A 85 4.11 -4.50 -5.26
N LEU A 86 4.38 -3.51 -4.42
CA LEU A 86 4.98 -3.68 -3.10
C LEU A 86 3.93 -3.92 -2.03
N ALA A 87 2.77 -3.26 -2.15
CA ALA A 87 1.59 -3.46 -1.33
C ALA A 87 0.37 -2.78 -1.97
N VAL A 88 -0.82 -3.12 -1.48
CA VAL A 88 -2.08 -2.47 -1.80
C VAL A 88 -2.72 -1.93 -0.52
N VAL A 89 -3.16 -0.67 -0.55
CA VAL A 89 -3.84 -0.03 0.58
C VAL A 89 -5.32 0.10 0.25
N GLN A 90 -6.17 -0.60 0.99
CA GLN A 90 -7.62 -0.60 0.75
C GLN A 90 -8.27 0.73 1.08
N ASN A 91 -9.39 1.01 0.40
CA ASN A 91 -10.24 2.17 0.66
C ASN A 91 -9.51 3.53 0.58
N THR A 92 -8.49 3.59 -0.27
CA THR A 92 -7.67 4.81 -0.48
C THR A 92 -7.88 5.40 -1.87
N VAL A 93 -9.06 5.26 -2.45
CA VAL A 93 -9.43 5.86 -3.74
C VAL A 93 -10.70 6.67 -3.57
N ASP A 94 -10.74 7.86 -4.16
CA ASP A 94 -11.93 8.71 -4.15
C ASP A 94 -12.97 8.28 -5.20
N ALA A 95 -14.17 8.87 -5.17
CA ALA A 95 -15.24 8.55 -6.10
C ALA A 95 -14.93 8.87 -7.57
N ALA A 96 -13.84 9.59 -7.86
CA ALA A 96 -13.38 9.92 -9.20
C ALA A 96 -12.24 8.99 -9.68
N GLY A 97 -11.80 8.03 -8.86
CA GLY A 97 -10.73 7.09 -9.17
C GLY A 97 -9.33 7.62 -8.88
N ASN A 98 -9.19 8.72 -8.13
CA ASN A 98 -7.87 9.22 -7.72
C ASN A 98 -7.44 8.59 -6.39
N THR A 99 -6.16 8.32 -6.26
CA THR A 99 -5.59 7.89 -4.97
C THR A 99 -5.72 9.00 -3.92
N LEU A 100 -6.11 8.61 -2.70
CA LEU A 100 -6.08 9.38 -1.47
C LEU A 100 -4.76 9.17 -0.70
N LEU A 101 -3.95 8.20 -1.13
CA LEU A 101 -2.62 7.95 -0.59
C LEU A 101 -1.63 8.96 -1.19
N SER A 102 -0.77 9.53 -0.37
CA SER A 102 0.19 10.56 -0.76
C SER A 102 1.59 10.27 -0.23
N LEU A 103 2.61 10.77 -0.94
CA LEU A 103 4.01 10.45 -0.61
C LEU A 103 4.47 10.99 0.76
N ASP A 104 3.76 11.93 1.37
CA ASP A 104 4.03 12.45 2.73
C ASP A 104 3.63 11.48 3.85
N GLN A 105 2.88 10.42 3.52
CA GLN A 105 2.50 9.35 4.45
C GLN A 105 3.60 8.27 4.59
N PHE A 106 4.68 8.38 3.81
CA PHE A 106 5.80 7.45 3.81
C PHE A 106 6.94 7.92 4.72
N ILE A 107 7.60 6.99 5.41
CA ILE A 107 8.75 7.24 6.31
C ILE A 107 9.92 6.29 6.06
#